data_AF-A7S043-F1
#
_entry.id   AF-A7S043-F1
#
_cell.length_a   1.000
_cell.length_b   1.000
_cell.length_c   1.000
_cell.angle_alpha   90.00
_cell.angle_beta   90.00
_cell.angle_gamma   90.00
#
_symmetry.space_group_name_H-M   'P 1'
#
loop_
_entity.id
_entity.type
_entity.pdbx_description
1 polymer ?
#
loop_
_entity_poly.entity_id
_entity_poly.type
_entity_poly.pdbx_seq_one_letter_code
_entity_poly.pdbx_strand_id
1 'polypeptide(L)'
;MDNYVKTSSGIVPEKAKEPHEVFIKSGSKIRTCVSHALNLLQQEKKELIIITGSGPAVTKAITTAEIVKRKNKGLHQHNHLFFSKTEDLWEPKQEGLDNYQAPGEGTPLVKFRDEDIELADEPAKKRHHKESTSHQKKNKTRRKKEAKGDKERENTKREGNENQIKKLSKVPQQTIG
;
A
#
# COMPACT_ATOMS: atom_id res chain seq x y z
N MET A 1 35.36 14.15 -5.15
CA MET A 1 34.32 14.60 -4.18
C MET A 1 34.94 15.01 -2.84
N ASP A 2 36.26 15.09 -2.73
CA ASP A 2 36.99 15.05 -1.45
C ASP A 2 36.96 16.37 -0.66
N ASN A 3 36.49 17.45 -1.29
CA ASN A 3 36.43 18.81 -0.74
C ASN A 3 35.12 19.13 -0.02
N TYR A 4 34.18 18.19 0.11
CA TYR A 4 32.88 18.39 0.74
C TYR A 4 32.66 17.43 1.91
N VAL A 5 31.92 17.87 2.93
CA VAL A 5 31.43 17.04 4.04
C VAL A 5 29.92 17.06 4.05
N LYS A 6 29.30 15.90 4.19
CA LYS A 6 27.84 15.79 4.36
C LYS A 6 27.47 16.29 5.77
N THR A 7 26.84 17.44 5.84
CA THR A 7 26.49 18.09 7.12
C THR A 7 25.09 17.71 7.58
N SER A 8 24.15 17.44 6.67
CA SER A 8 22.84 16.91 7.04
C SER A 8 22.21 16.04 5.95
N SER A 9 21.35 15.11 6.40
CA SER A 9 20.50 14.27 5.56
C SER A 9 19.13 14.23 6.19
N GLY A 10 18.12 14.67 5.45
CA GLY A 10 16.77 14.80 5.96
C GLY A 10 15.74 14.45 4.91
N ILE A 11 14.68 13.75 5.34
CA ILE A 11 13.48 13.64 4.52
C ILE A 11 12.87 15.03 4.45
N VAL A 12 12.67 15.53 3.24
CA VAL A 12 11.95 16.78 3.03
C VAL A 12 10.50 16.54 3.45
N PRO A 13 9.98 17.23 4.47
CA PRO A 13 8.59 17.08 4.85
C PRO A 13 7.72 17.68 3.74
N GLU A 14 7.15 16.82 2.89
CA GLU A 14 6.25 17.24 1.81
C GLU A 14 4.95 17.86 2.35
N LYS A 15 4.58 17.54 3.61
CA LYS A 15 3.41 18.07 4.31
C LYS A 15 3.68 18.33 5.79
N ALA A 16 2.92 19.26 6.38
CA ALA A 16 2.90 19.50 7.81
C ALA A 16 2.58 18.20 8.58
N LYS A 17 3.15 18.04 9.77
CA LYS A 17 2.86 16.90 10.66
C LYS A 17 1.36 16.84 10.93
N GLU A 18 0.78 15.67 10.71
CA GLU A 18 -0.63 15.44 10.97
C GLU A 18 -0.86 15.33 12.49
N PRO A 19 -2.05 15.67 12.99
CA PRO A 19 -2.37 15.49 14.41
C PRO A 19 -2.27 14.00 14.79
N HIS A 20 -1.73 13.73 15.97
CA HIS A 20 -1.58 12.38 16.55
C HIS A 20 -0.66 11.44 15.73
N GLU A 21 0.34 12.02 15.06
CA GLU A 21 1.36 11.27 14.32
C GLU A 21 2.52 10.79 15.22
N VAL A 22 2.76 9.48 15.21
CA VAL A 22 3.91 8.80 15.80
C VAL A 22 4.94 8.53 14.71
N PHE A 23 5.95 9.39 14.63
CA PHE A 23 7.06 9.23 13.68
C PHE A 23 8.16 8.32 14.23
N ILE A 24 8.43 7.21 13.54
CA ILE A 24 9.39 6.20 13.95
C ILE A 24 10.70 6.43 13.21
N LYS A 25 11.77 6.65 13.98
CA LYS A 25 13.14 6.86 13.49
C LYS A 25 13.95 5.58 13.60
N SER A 26 15.09 5.53 12.91
CA SER A 26 16.03 4.39 13.00
C SER A 26 16.54 4.13 14.43
N GLY A 27 16.68 5.17 15.26
CA GLY A 27 17.05 5.03 16.68
C GLY A 27 15.88 4.72 17.64
N SER A 28 14.63 4.79 17.20
CA SER A 28 13.47 4.64 18.09
C SER A 28 13.33 3.21 18.61
N LYS A 29 13.11 3.08 19.93
CA LYS A 29 12.79 1.80 20.60
C LYS A 29 11.31 1.47 20.40
N ILE A 30 11.01 0.27 19.91
CA ILE A 30 9.64 -0.19 19.64
C ILE A 30 8.74 -0.03 20.88
N ARG A 31 9.23 -0.43 22.07
CA ARG A 31 8.48 -0.30 23.32
C ARG A 31 8.00 1.13 23.57
N THR A 32 8.88 2.11 23.38
CA THR A 32 8.55 3.53 23.57
C THR A 32 7.52 4.01 22.54
N CYS A 33 7.67 3.61 21.27
CA CYS A 33 6.72 3.96 20.22
C CYS A 33 5.32 3.37 20.49
N VAL A 34 5.26 2.11 20.90
CA VAL A 34 4.01 1.44 21.28
C VAL A 34 3.37 2.14 22.48
N SER A 35 4.11 2.42 23.54
CA SER A 35 3.58 3.11 24.72
C SER A 35 3.02 4.48 24.37
N HIS A 36 3.72 5.25 23.53
CA HIS A 36 3.24 6.55 23.08
C HIS A 36 1.94 6.44 22.25
N ALA A 37 1.89 5.51 21.30
CA ALA A 37 0.70 5.27 20.49
C ALA A 37 -0.52 4.84 21.33
N LEU A 38 -0.31 3.99 22.33
CA LEU A 38 -1.39 3.57 23.24
C LEU A 38 -1.84 4.69 24.16
N ASN A 39 -0.94 5.56 24.63
CA ASN A 39 -1.35 6.72 25.42
C ASN A 39 -2.26 7.65 24.60
N LEU A 40 -1.94 7.89 23.32
CA LEU A 40 -2.80 8.66 22.42
C LEU A 40 -4.19 8.03 22.29
N LEU A 41 -4.27 6.73 22.00
CA LEU A 41 -5.56 6.05 21.82
C LEU A 41 -6.37 5.92 23.12
N GLN A 42 -5.72 5.58 24.24
CA GLN A 42 -6.41 5.14 25.46
C GLN A 42 -6.57 6.24 26.51
N GLN A 43 -5.51 7.02 26.75
CA GLN A 43 -5.52 8.06 27.79
C GLN A 43 -6.10 9.35 27.25
N GLU A 44 -5.61 9.77 26.08
CA GLU A 44 -6.11 10.98 25.41
C GLU A 44 -7.38 10.72 24.59
N LYS A 45 -7.84 9.46 24.54
CA LYS A 45 -9.04 9.01 23.81
C LYS A 45 -9.08 9.50 22.37
N LYS A 46 -7.92 9.47 21.68
CA LYS A 46 -7.86 9.81 20.27
C LYS A 46 -8.49 8.68 19.46
N GLU A 47 -9.41 9.06 18.57
CA GLU A 47 -10.12 8.16 17.67
C GLU A 47 -9.23 7.68 16.51
N LEU A 48 -8.12 8.37 16.28
CA LEU A 48 -7.21 8.17 15.17
C LEU A 48 -5.77 8.32 15.63
N ILE A 49 -4.89 7.42 15.16
CA ILE A 49 -3.44 7.62 15.18
C ILE A 49 -2.82 7.40 13.81
N ILE A 50 -1.70 8.09 13.57
CA ILE A 50 -0.92 7.92 12.35
C ILE A 50 0.47 7.42 12.74
N ILE A 51 0.88 6.25 12.25
CA ILE A 51 2.22 5.72 12.47
C ILE A 51 3.00 5.83 11.18
N THR A 52 4.09 6.61 11.20
CA THR A 52 4.90 6.88 10.02
C THR A 52 6.32 6.34 10.21
N GLY A 53 6.87 5.67 9.20
CA GLY A 53 8.25 5.19 9.22
C GLY A 53 8.90 5.23 7.84
N SER A 54 10.17 5.62 7.79
CA SER A 54 10.94 5.79 6.55
C SER A 54 12.24 4.99 6.52
N GLY A 55 12.65 4.59 5.32
CA GLY A 55 13.92 3.90 5.08
C GLY A 55 14.12 2.74 6.06
N PRO A 56 15.22 2.72 6.85
CA PRO A 56 15.48 1.66 7.83
C PRO A 56 14.42 1.53 8.94
N ALA A 57 13.57 2.54 9.15
CA ALA A 57 12.56 2.53 10.21
C ALA A 57 11.23 1.89 9.78
N VAL A 58 11.02 1.60 8.49
CA VAL A 58 9.78 1.02 7.94
C VAL A 58 9.36 -0.25 8.69
N THR A 59 10.28 -1.19 8.87
CA THR A 59 10.00 -2.46 9.57
C THR A 59 9.55 -2.24 11.02
N LYS A 60 10.13 -1.26 11.70
CA LYS A 60 9.71 -0.91 13.07
C LYS A 60 8.36 -0.21 13.10
N ALA A 61 8.02 0.55 12.07
CA ALA A 61 6.69 1.14 11.94
C ALA A 61 5.61 0.08 11.77
N ILE A 62 5.83 -0.89 10.88
CA ILE A 62 4.94 -2.06 10.74
C ILE A 62 4.80 -2.77 12.08
N THR A 63 5.92 -3.10 12.73
CA THR A 63 5.92 -3.83 14.01
C THR A 63 5.17 -3.06 15.10
N THR A 64 5.34 -1.75 15.16
CA THR A 64 4.64 -0.89 16.14
C THR A 64 3.13 -0.91 15.88
N ALA A 65 2.70 -0.70 14.64
CA ALA A 65 1.28 -0.76 14.26
C ALA A 65 0.66 -2.13 14.60
N GLU A 66 1.33 -3.23 14.28
CA GLU A 66 0.86 -4.59 14.61
C GLU A 66 0.75 -4.85 16.12
N ILE A 67 1.62 -4.26 16.94
CA ILE A 67 1.51 -4.39 18.40
C ILE A 67 0.33 -3.56 18.92
N VAL A 68 0.16 -2.33 18.42
CA VAL A 68 -0.90 -1.42 18.85
C VAL A 68 -2.28 -2.03 18.56
N LYS A 69 -2.52 -2.50 17.33
CA LYS A 69 -3.79 -3.16 16.95
C LYS A 69 -4.10 -4.41 17.78
N ARG A 70 -3.09 -5.19 18.16
CA ARG A 70 -3.30 -6.36 19.04
C ARG A 70 -3.72 -5.97 20.45
N LYS A 71 -3.29 -4.79 20.92
CA LYS A 71 -3.59 -4.29 22.26
C LYS A 71 -4.86 -3.44 22.32
N ASN A 72 -5.28 -2.87 21.19
CA ASN A 72 -6.48 -2.06 21.06
C ASN A 72 -7.39 -2.67 19.99
N LYS A 73 -8.38 -3.45 20.44
CA LYS A 73 -9.36 -4.08 19.55
C LYS A 73 -10.23 -3.01 18.90
N GLY A 74 -10.77 -3.30 17.71
CA GLY A 74 -11.69 -2.38 17.04
C GLY A 74 -11.02 -1.34 16.15
N LEU A 75 -9.72 -1.43 15.85
CA LEU A 75 -9.09 -0.48 14.92
C LEU A 75 -9.23 -0.94 13.45
N HIS A 76 -9.71 -0.05 12.59
CA HIS A 76 -9.67 -0.15 11.14
C HIS A 76 -8.41 0.56 10.61
N GLN A 77 -7.66 -0.14 9.76
CA GLN A 77 -6.36 0.32 9.30
C GLN A 77 -6.36 0.68 7.80
N HIS A 78 -5.78 1.83 7.48
CA HIS A 78 -5.46 2.25 6.10
C HIS A 78 -3.94 2.34 5.92
N ASN A 79 -3.43 1.71 4.86
CA ASN A 79 -2.00 1.66 4.56
C ASN A 79 -1.67 2.51 3.35
N HIS A 80 -0.77 3.47 3.53
CA HIS A 80 -0.24 4.29 2.45
C HIS A 80 1.25 4.03 2.29
N LEU A 81 1.65 3.64 1.08
CA LEU A 81 3.04 3.42 0.68
C LEU A 81 3.41 4.46 -0.38
N PHE A 82 4.52 5.15 -0.16
CA PHE A 82 5.01 6.16 -1.09
C PHE A 82 6.50 6.40 -0.87
N PHE A 83 7.11 7.18 -1.76
CA PHE A 83 8.50 7.61 -1.63
C PHE A 83 8.52 9.08 -1.22
N SER A 84 9.49 9.45 -0.39
CA SER A 84 9.75 10.83 -0.03
C SER A 84 11.16 11.21 -0.50
N LYS A 85 11.32 12.42 -1.00
CA LYS A 85 12.64 12.94 -1.39
C LYS A 85 13.46 13.23 -0.13
N THR A 86 14.68 12.72 -0.10
CA THR A 86 15.68 13.05 0.94
C THR A 86 16.68 14.01 0.33
N GLU A 87 16.98 15.09 1.01
CA GLU A 87 17.99 16.05 0.56
C GLU A 87 19.22 15.97 1.45
N ASP A 88 20.39 15.91 0.79
CA ASP A 88 21.68 15.91 1.46
C ASP A 88 22.36 17.25 1.22
N LEU A 89 22.69 17.92 2.32
CA LEU A 89 23.45 19.17 2.32
C LEU A 89 24.92 18.86 2.57
N TRP A 90 25.76 19.40 1.69
CA TRP A 90 27.21 19.23 1.69
C TRP A 90 27.88 20.58 1.83
N GLU A 91 28.67 20.74 2.88
CA GLU A 91 29.46 21.95 3.11
C GLU A 91 30.89 21.78 2.59
N PRO A 92 31.48 22.82 2.01
CA PRO A 92 32.85 22.78 1.52
C PRO A 92 33.86 22.82 2.68
N LYS A 93 34.95 22.07 2.52
CA LYS A 93 36.09 22.05 3.46
C LYS A 93 37.07 23.21 3.27
N GLN A 94 36.93 23.96 2.18
CA GLN A 94 37.83 25.05 1.78
C GLN A 94 37.04 26.34 1.62
N GLU A 95 37.63 27.45 2.06
CA GLU A 95 37.05 28.78 1.87
C GLU A 95 37.02 29.16 0.38
N GLY A 96 35.88 29.70 -0.08
CA GLY A 96 35.67 30.12 -1.47
C GLY A 96 34.87 29.15 -2.34
N LEU A 97 34.37 28.02 -1.80
CA LEU A 97 33.41 27.15 -2.47
C LEU A 97 31.99 27.38 -1.91
N ASP A 98 30.98 27.15 -2.74
CA ASP A 98 29.58 27.20 -2.35
C ASP A 98 29.08 25.87 -1.78
N ASN A 99 28.06 25.94 -0.92
CA ASN A 99 27.34 24.78 -0.42
C ASN A 99 26.71 23.99 -1.57
N TYR A 100 26.81 22.67 -1.49
CA TYR A 100 26.24 21.77 -2.49
C TYR A 100 25.05 21.01 -1.92
N GLN A 101 23.95 21.03 -2.65
CA GLN A 101 22.79 20.21 -2.37
C GLN A 101 22.73 19.06 -3.38
N ALA A 102 22.86 17.83 -2.90
CA ALA A 102 22.81 16.67 -3.79
C ALA A 102 21.38 16.47 -4.33
N PRO A 103 21.23 15.91 -5.55
CA PRO A 103 19.94 15.49 -6.06
C PRO A 103 19.29 14.53 -5.06
N GLY A 104 18.05 14.81 -4.68
CA GLY A 104 17.45 14.05 -3.59
C GLY A 104 17.13 12.61 -3.98
N GLU A 105 17.46 11.67 -3.09
CA GLU A 105 17.18 10.24 -3.28
C GLU A 105 15.77 9.91 -2.79
N GLY A 106 15.12 8.95 -3.46
CA GLY A 106 13.80 8.47 -3.07
C GLY A 106 13.88 7.51 -1.88
N THR A 107 13.46 7.97 -0.70
CA THR A 107 13.40 7.14 0.51
C THR A 107 12.01 6.52 0.66
N PRO A 108 11.88 5.18 0.83
CA PRO A 108 10.58 4.55 1.03
C PRO A 108 9.96 5.02 2.36
N LEU A 109 8.66 5.29 2.34
CA LEU A 109 7.89 5.79 3.47
C LEU A 109 6.58 5.02 3.58
N VAL A 110 6.27 4.56 4.79
CA VAL A 110 4.99 3.92 5.12
C VAL A 110 4.24 4.78 6.12
N LYS A 111 2.94 4.93 5.91
CA LYS A 111 2.00 5.55 6.85
C LYS A 111 0.86 4.58 7.13
N PHE A 112 0.67 4.25 8.40
CA PHE A 112 -0.45 3.48 8.92
C PHE A 112 -1.41 4.43 9.60
N ARG A 113 -2.68 4.42 9.17
CA ARG A 113 -3.72 5.23 9.76
C ARG A 113 -4.73 4.28 10.42
N ASP A 114 -4.75 4.27 11.74
CA ASP A 114 -5.61 3.38 12.52
C ASP A 114 -6.73 4.20 13.18
N GLU A 115 -7.99 3.91 12.83
CA GLU A 115 -9.22 4.60 13.26
C GLU A 115 -10.15 3.62 13.99
N ASP A 116 -10.96 4.06 14.94
CA ASP A 116 -11.93 3.19 15.63
C ASP A 116 -13.07 2.70 14.71
N ILE A 117 -13.42 1.41 14.77
CA ILE A 117 -14.39 0.74 13.88
C ILE A 117 -15.80 1.29 14.07
N GLU A 118 -16.21 1.58 15.32
CA GLU A 118 -17.55 2.13 15.60
C GLU A 118 -17.76 3.49 14.92
N LEU A 119 -16.69 4.23 14.64
CA LEU A 119 -16.70 5.52 13.93
C LEU A 119 -16.41 5.39 12.42
N ALA A 120 -15.75 4.31 11.99
CA ALA A 120 -15.47 4.05 10.59
C ALA A 120 -16.75 3.78 9.76
N ASP A 121 -17.81 3.33 10.43
CA ASP A 121 -19.13 3.04 9.83
C ASP A 121 -20.07 4.27 9.73
N GLU A 122 -19.62 5.47 10.13
CA GLU A 122 -20.34 6.70 9.78
C GLU A 122 -20.41 6.85 8.24
N PRO A 123 -21.62 6.89 7.65
CA PRO A 123 -21.77 6.81 6.20
C PRO A 123 -21.09 8.00 5.54
N ALA A 124 -20.12 7.71 4.67
CA ALA A 124 -19.26 8.60 3.89
C ALA A 124 -20.01 9.68 3.06
N LYS A 125 -20.72 10.61 3.71
CA LYS A 125 -21.36 11.75 3.06
C LYS A 125 -20.53 13.01 3.31
N LYS A 126 -20.01 13.54 2.18
CA LYS A 126 -19.35 14.84 1.98
C LYS A 126 -17.84 14.89 2.24
N ARG A 127 -17.07 14.11 1.48
CA ARG A 127 -15.76 14.59 1.03
C ARG A 127 -15.91 15.10 -0.40
N HIS A 128 -16.03 16.43 -0.55
CA HIS A 128 -15.90 17.10 -1.84
C HIS A 128 -14.46 16.92 -2.35
N HIS A 129 -14.18 15.77 -2.96
CA HIS A 129 -13.00 15.65 -3.79
C HIS A 129 -13.35 16.25 -5.15
N LYS A 130 -12.82 17.44 -5.46
CA LYS A 130 -12.59 17.83 -6.85
C LYS A 130 -11.63 16.78 -7.42
N GLU A 131 -12.21 15.78 -8.05
CA GLU A 131 -11.48 14.70 -8.70
C GLU A 131 -11.17 15.16 -10.13
N SER A 132 -9.91 15.53 -10.36
CA SER A 132 -9.34 15.74 -11.69
C SER A 132 -9.27 14.40 -12.41
N THR A 133 -10.39 13.90 -12.90
CA THR A 133 -10.49 12.61 -13.60
C THR A 133 -10.16 12.73 -15.09
N SER A 134 -8.88 12.65 -15.41
CA SER A 134 -8.45 11.91 -16.61
C SER A 134 -7.36 10.97 -16.10
N HIS A 135 -7.58 9.67 -15.95
CA HIS A 135 -6.99 8.68 -16.86
C HIS A 135 -7.41 7.24 -16.48
N GLN A 136 -8.54 7.02 -15.80
CA GLN A 136 -8.88 5.68 -15.25
C GLN A 136 -10.07 4.95 -15.90
N LYS A 137 -10.56 5.40 -17.08
CA LYS A 137 -11.69 4.73 -17.77
C LYS A 137 -11.33 3.52 -18.65
N LYS A 138 -10.06 3.13 -18.82
CA LYS A 138 -9.70 2.06 -19.79
C LYS A 138 -9.67 0.62 -19.24
N ASN A 139 -9.62 0.38 -17.93
CA ASN A 139 -9.37 -0.98 -17.42
C ASN A 139 -10.64 -1.79 -17.04
N LYS A 140 -11.83 -1.17 -16.96
CA LYS A 140 -13.05 -1.89 -16.55
C LYS A 140 -13.70 -2.68 -17.69
N THR A 141 -13.44 -2.32 -18.94
CA THR A 141 -14.07 -2.96 -20.12
C THR A 141 -13.36 -4.24 -20.56
N ARG A 142 -12.13 -4.49 -20.11
CA ARG A 142 -11.31 -5.63 -20.57
C ARG A 142 -11.62 -6.93 -19.82
N ARG A 143 -11.87 -6.86 -18.51
CA ARG A 143 -12.21 -8.04 -17.68
C ARG A 143 -13.56 -8.68 -18.01
N LYS A 144 -14.50 -7.97 -18.65
CA LYS A 144 -15.82 -8.52 -19.00
C LYS A 144 -15.82 -9.33 -20.31
N LYS A 145 -14.80 -9.19 -21.17
CA LYS A 145 -14.67 -9.97 -22.41
C LYS A 145 -14.00 -11.33 -22.20
N GLU A 146 -13.04 -11.42 -21.27
CA GLU A 146 -12.30 -12.67 -21.01
C GLU A 146 -13.20 -13.74 -20.34
N ALA A 147 -14.06 -13.35 -19.39
CA ALA A 147 -14.98 -14.30 -18.75
C ALA A 147 -16.09 -14.86 -19.67
N LYS A 148 -16.32 -14.25 -20.85
CA LYS A 148 -17.31 -14.74 -21.82
C LYS A 148 -16.73 -15.76 -22.80
N GLY A 149 -15.42 -15.66 -23.12
CA GLY A 149 -14.75 -16.57 -24.05
C GLY A 149 -14.45 -17.97 -23.48
N ASP A 150 -14.19 -18.07 -22.17
CA ASP A 150 -13.89 -19.38 -21.55
C ASP A 150 -15.11 -20.29 -21.43
N LYS A 151 -16.32 -19.73 -21.24
CA LYS A 151 -17.56 -20.53 -21.20
C LYS A 151 -17.94 -21.13 -22.57
N GLU A 152 -17.58 -20.46 -23.66
CA GLU A 152 -17.89 -20.92 -25.03
C GLU A 152 -16.94 -22.05 -25.49
N ARG A 153 -15.68 -22.03 -25.01
CA ARG A 153 -14.68 -23.07 -25.30
C ARG A 153 -14.92 -24.38 -24.55
N GLU A 154 -15.58 -24.34 -23.39
CA GLU A 154 -15.89 -25.56 -22.63
C GLU A 154 -17.11 -26.30 -23.21
N ASN A 155 -18.09 -25.57 -23.76
CA ASN A 155 -19.31 -26.17 -24.30
C ASN A 155 -19.06 -26.91 -25.64
N THR A 156 -18.21 -26.35 -26.50
CA THR A 156 -17.83 -26.96 -27.79
C THR A 156 -17.01 -28.25 -27.63
N LYS A 157 -16.25 -28.40 -26.53
CA LYS A 157 -15.50 -29.64 -26.24
C LYS A 157 -16.41 -30.79 -25.76
N ARG A 158 -17.52 -30.48 -25.09
CA ARG A 158 -18.48 -31.50 -24.61
C ARG A 158 -19.33 -32.07 -25.74
N GLU A 159 -19.81 -31.23 -26.66
CA GLU A 159 -20.57 -31.67 -27.84
C GLU A 159 -19.73 -32.51 -28.83
N GLY A 160 -18.43 -32.23 -28.96
CA GLY A 160 -17.53 -33.01 -29.81
C GLY A 160 -17.33 -34.45 -29.32
N ASN A 161 -17.33 -34.66 -27.99
CA ASN A 161 -17.12 -35.99 -27.40
C ASN A 161 -18.38 -36.87 -27.49
N GLU A 162 -19.58 -36.29 -27.34
CA GLU A 162 -20.84 -37.04 -27.49
C GLU A 162 -21.08 -37.51 -28.93
N ASN A 163 -20.69 -36.71 -29.93
CA ASN A 163 -20.81 -37.09 -31.34
C ASN A 163 -19.81 -38.17 -31.78
N GLN A 164 -18.67 -38.30 -31.08
CA GLN A 164 -17.70 -39.35 -31.35
C GLN A 164 -18.15 -40.72 -30.78
N ILE A 165 -18.80 -40.72 -29.62
CA ILE A 165 -19.37 -41.93 -28.99
C ILE A 165 -20.54 -42.49 -29.82
N LYS A 166 -21.40 -41.63 -30.39
CA LYS A 166 -22.52 -42.07 -31.27
C LYS A 166 -22.07 -42.62 -32.62
N LYS A 167 -20.84 -42.33 -33.08
CA LYS A 167 -20.28 -42.90 -34.32
C LYS A 167 -19.69 -44.30 -34.15
N LEU A 168 -19.39 -44.72 -32.91
CA LEU A 168 -18.77 -46.02 -32.62
C LEU A 168 -19.79 -47.16 -32.37
N SER A 169 -21.10 -46.88 -32.33
CA SER A 169 -22.14 -47.88 -32.04
C SER A 169 -22.92 -48.42 -33.23
N LYS A 170 -22.54 -48.10 -34.48
CA LYS A 170 -23.16 -48.71 -35.69
C LYS A 170 -22.36 -49.92 -36.17
N VAL A 171 -22.68 -51.10 -35.61
CA VAL A 171 -22.32 -52.40 -36.22
C VAL A 171 -23.42 -52.76 -37.23
N PRO A 172 -23.10 -53.12 -38.49
CA PRO A 172 -24.12 -53.55 -39.44
C PRO A 172 -24.56 -54.98 -39.08
N GLN A 173 -25.86 -55.18 -38.91
CA GLN A 173 -26.44 -56.52 -38.82
C GLN A 173 -26.25 -57.22 -40.16
N GLN A 174 -25.44 -58.28 -40.17
CA GLN A 174 -25.42 -59.24 -41.26
C GLN A 174 -26.55 -60.24 -41.05
N THR A 175 -27.41 -60.29 -42.05
CA THR A 175 -28.55 -61.18 -42.22
C THR A 175 -28.09 -62.49 -42.87
N ILE A 176 -28.89 -63.55 -42.67
CA ILE A 176 -28.97 -64.81 -43.44
C ILE A 176 -28.05 -65.91 -42.87
N GLY A 177 -28.47 -67.17 -42.70
CA GLY A 177 -29.71 -67.87 -43.02
C GLY A 177 -29.52 -69.36 -42.70
#